data_AF-A0A8T1C270-F1
#
_entry.id   AF-A0A8T1C270-F1
#
_cell.length_a   1.000
_cell.length_b   1.000
_cell.length_c   1.000
_cell.angle_alpha   90.00
_cell.angle_beta   90.00
_cell.angle_gamma   90.00
#
_symmetry.space_group_name_H-M   'P 1'
#
loop_
_entity.id
_entity.type
_entity.pdbx_description
1 polymer ?
#
loop_
_entity_poly.entity_id
_entity_poly.type
_entity_poly.pdbx_seq_one_letter_code
_entity_poly.pdbx_strand_id
1 'polypeptide(L)'
;MVDGGPTASHWDVVLRYRRGGLQRIFETHPLYDPLQYPLIYLRGEVGWSIHTQYVEGVRRNNNSKVSLRERTAYRLYMKHEDVEYSLLHRAGRLMQQWYVDQAANIIDQRLFFHRRLNTQRLYRR
;
A
#
# COMPACT_ATOMS: atom_id res chain seq x y z
N MET A 1 -25.53 0.30 9.56
CA MET A 1 -25.15 -0.08 10.93
C MET A 1 -23.72 0.35 11.14
N VAL A 2 -23.54 1.25 12.12
CA VAL A 2 -22.26 1.83 12.53
C VAL A 2 -21.78 1.02 13.71
N ASP A 3 -20.67 0.30 13.57
CA ASP A 3 -19.98 -0.34 14.69
C ASP A 3 -18.62 0.35 14.88
N GLY A 4 -18.54 1.16 15.93
CA GLY A 4 -17.30 1.76 16.42
C GLY A 4 -16.50 0.75 17.23
N GLY A 5 -15.44 0.22 16.62
CA GLY A 5 -14.21 -0.20 17.32
C GLY A 5 -13.17 0.93 17.23
N PRO A 6 -12.05 0.88 17.99
CA PRO A 6 -11.10 1.99 18.06
C PRO A 6 -10.68 2.36 16.64
N THR A 7 -11.07 3.57 16.22
CA THR A 7 -10.72 4.16 14.94
C THR A 7 -9.21 4.40 14.94
N ALA A 8 -8.42 3.35 14.74
CA ALA A 8 -7.20 3.52 13.97
C ALA A 8 -7.70 4.11 12.66
N SER A 9 -7.47 5.40 12.46
CA SER A 9 -7.92 6.16 11.30
C SER A 9 -7.21 5.60 10.07
N HIS A 10 -7.74 4.50 9.53
CA HIS A 10 -7.28 3.88 8.30
C HIS A 10 -7.55 4.85 7.16
N TRP A 11 -6.54 5.12 6.35
CA TRP A 11 -6.66 6.02 5.23
C TRP A 11 -7.55 5.41 4.14
N ASP A 12 -8.47 6.23 3.64
CA ASP A 12 -9.45 5.83 2.66
C ASP A 12 -9.58 6.84 1.51
N VAL A 13 -9.91 6.31 0.34
CA VAL A 13 -10.32 7.06 -0.84
C VAL A 13 -11.78 6.72 -1.11
N VAL A 14 -12.62 7.73 -1.19
CA VAL A 14 -14.04 7.58 -1.47
C VAL A 14 -14.32 7.93 -2.93
N LEU A 15 -14.76 6.93 -3.70
CA LEU A 15 -15.15 7.06 -5.09
C LEU A 15 -16.65 7.27 -5.22
N ARG A 16 -17.05 8.20 -6.09
CA ARG A 16 -18.43 8.37 -6.53
C ARG A 16 -18.56 8.00 -8.00
N TYR A 17 -19.38 6.99 -8.29
CA TYR A 17 -19.62 6.57 -9.66
C TYR A 17 -20.53 7.56 -10.42
N ARG A 18 -20.31 7.70 -11.74
CA ARG A 18 -21.11 8.62 -12.59
C ARG A 18 -22.60 8.28 -12.61
N ARG A 19 -22.96 7.01 -12.46
CA ARG A 19 -24.35 6.53 -12.40
C ARG A 19 -24.93 6.53 -10.98
N GLY A 20 -24.27 7.18 -10.03
CA GLY A 20 -24.58 7.11 -8.61
C GLY A 20 -23.89 5.94 -7.91
N GLY A 21 -23.85 5.99 -6.57
CA GLY A 21 -23.15 5.03 -5.72
C GLY A 21 -21.84 5.57 -5.17
N LEU A 22 -21.55 5.21 -3.92
CA LEU A 22 -20.34 5.56 -3.19
C LEU A 22 -19.57 4.29 -2.86
N GLN A 23 -18.30 4.23 -3.21
CA GLN A 23 -17.42 3.13 -2.84
C GLN A 23 -16.23 3.67 -2.07
N ARG A 24 -16.01 3.13 -0.89
CA ARG A 24 -14.86 3.42 -0.05
C ARG A 24 -13.77 2.38 -0.31
N ILE A 25 -12.56 2.84 -0.57
CA ILE A 25 -11.38 2.04 -0.84
C ILE A 25 -10.34 2.36 0.22
N PHE A 26 -9.83 1.34 0.90
CA PHE A 26 -8.84 1.49 1.96
C PHE A 26 -7.42 1.27 1.42
N GLU A 27 -6.42 1.71 2.19
CA GLU A 27 -4.97 1.53 1.92
C GLU A 27 -4.52 0.11 1.55
N THR A 28 -5.29 -0.90 1.95
CA THR A 28 -4.99 -2.32 1.70
C THR A 28 -5.44 -2.81 0.33
N HIS A 29 -6.17 -1.97 -0.41
CA HIS A 29 -6.72 -2.26 -1.71
C HIS A 29 -5.75 -1.87 -2.83
N PRO A 30 -5.57 -2.69 -3.88
CA PRO A 30 -4.61 -2.43 -4.95
C PRO A 30 -4.89 -1.14 -5.74
N LEU A 31 -6.11 -0.61 -5.70
CA LEU A 31 -6.45 0.66 -6.35
C LEU A 31 -6.18 1.90 -5.49
N TYR A 32 -5.80 1.75 -4.22
CA TYR A 32 -5.59 2.90 -3.35
C TYR A 32 -4.48 3.82 -3.86
N ASP A 33 -3.26 3.32 -4.05
CA ASP A 33 -2.13 4.15 -4.51
C ASP A 33 -2.37 4.76 -5.90
N PRO A 34 -2.90 4.02 -6.91
CA PRO A 34 -3.20 4.62 -8.22
C PRO A 34 -4.26 5.72 -8.18
N LEU A 35 -5.25 5.62 -7.28
CA LEU A 35 -6.29 6.63 -7.13
C LEU A 35 -5.77 7.88 -6.42
N GLN A 36 -4.85 7.73 -5.48
CA GLN A 36 -4.22 8.85 -4.79
C GLN A 36 -3.14 9.53 -5.65
N TYR A 37 -2.42 8.75 -6.47
CA TYR A 37 -1.30 9.23 -7.29
C TYR A 37 -1.43 8.90 -8.80
N PRO A 38 -2.47 9.37 -9.51
CA PRO A 38 -2.71 8.99 -10.91
C PRO A 38 -1.53 9.29 -11.85
N LEU A 39 -0.78 10.36 -11.60
CA LEU A 39 0.38 10.76 -12.42
C LEU A 39 1.60 9.84 -12.23
N ILE A 40 1.70 9.14 -11.10
CA ILE A 40 2.74 8.13 -10.86
C ILE A 40 2.33 6.79 -11.50
N TYR A 41 1.03 6.52 -11.59
CA TYR A 41 0.43 5.25 -12.06
C TYR A 41 -0.22 5.39 -13.44
N LEU A 42 0.39 6.13 -14.38
CA LEU A 42 -0.21 6.43 -15.69
C LEU A 42 -0.45 5.22 -16.59
N ARG A 43 0.29 4.12 -16.39
CA ARG A 43 0.22 2.91 -17.22
C ARG A 43 -0.88 1.92 -16.80
N GLY A 44 -1.79 2.33 -15.90
CA GLY A 44 -2.79 1.42 -15.33
C GLY A 44 -2.17 0.40 -14.37
N GLU A 45 -1.00 0.72 -13.83
CA GLU A 45 -0.35 -0.08 -12.80
C GLU A 45 -1.24 -0.17 -11.55
N VAL A 46 -1.39 -1.37 -11.02
CA VAL A 46 -2.03 -1.56 -9.71
C VAL A 46 -1.05 -1.26 -8.60
N GLY A 47 -1.50 -0.73 -7.46
CA GLY A 47 -0.73 -0.52 -6.23
C GLY A 47 -0.57 -1.78 -5.39
N TRP A 48 -0.01 -1.64 -4.18
CA TRP A 48 0.15 -2.76 -3.25
C TRP A 48 -1.18 -3.19 -2.61
N SER A 49 -1.27 -4.46 -2.26
CA SER A 49 -2.37 -5.05 -1.50
C SER A 49 -1.88 -6.21 -0.65
N ILE A 50 -2.64 -6.57 0.40
CA ILE A 50 -2.41 -7.75 1.25
C ILE A 50 -2.32 -9.05 0.45
N HIS A 51 -2.91 -9.08 -0.76
CA HIS A 51 -2.89 -10.22 -1.67
C HIS A 51 -1.78 -10.16 -2.74
N THR A 52 -0.91 -9.15 -2.71
CA THR A 52 0.23 -9.04 -3.64
C THR A 52 1.19 -10.18 -3.40
N GLN A 53 1.47 -10.95 -4.45
CA GLN A 53 2.37 -12.09 -4.41
C GLN A 53 3.61 -11.83 -5.27
N TYR A 54 4.68 -12.58 -4.98
CA TYR A 54 5.85 -12.57 -5.85
C TYR A 54 5.50 -13.15 -7.22
N VAL A 55 6.22 -12.67 -8.24
CA VAL A 55 6.10 -13.19 -9.61
C VAL A 55 6.59 -14.65 -9.63
N GLU A 56 6.03 -15.46 -10.54
CA GLU A 56 6.45 -16.86 -10.80
C GLU A 56 6.39 -17.81 -9.60
N GLY A 57 5.57 -17.49 -8.59
CA GLY A 57 5.40 -18.36 -7.42
C GLY A 57 6.62 -18.42 -6.50
N VAL A 58 7.56 -17.48 -6.65
CA VAL A 58 8.72 -17.35 -5.77
C VAL A 58 8.24 -17.21 -4.32
N ARG A 59 8.88 -17.93 -3.40
CA ARG A 59 8.60 -17.87 -1.97
C ARG A 59 9.84 -17.42 -1.23
N ARG A 60 9.69 -16.39 -0.41
CA ARG A 60 10.75 -15.90 0.48
C ARG A 60 10.37 -16.24 1.92
N ASN A 61 11.23 -16.97 2.63
CA ASN A 61 10.96 -17.43 4.00
C ASN A 61 9.59 -18.13 4.16
N ASN A 62 9.25 -19.02 3.21
CA ASN A 62 7.95 -19.71 3.15
C ASN A 62 6.72 -18.80 2.99
N ASN A 63 6.91 -17.51 2.67
CA ASN A 63 5.84 -16.56 2.38
C ASN A 63 5.82 -16.25 0.87
N SER A 64 4.65 -16.39 0.24
CA SER A 64 4.43 -16.00 -1.17
C SER A 64 4.01 -14.54 -1.32
N LYS A 65 3.68 -13.85 -0.21
CA LYS A 65 3.21 -12.46 -0.24
C LYS A 65 4.38 -11.49 -0.16
N VAL A 66 4.30 -10.44 -0.99
CA VAL A 66 5.25 -9.33 -0.98
C VAL A 66 4.81 -8.34 0.10
N SER A 67 5.70 -7.97 1.01
CA SER A 67 5.41 -6.93 1.99
C SER A 67 5.35 -5.55 1.34
N LEU A 68 4.59 -4.62 1.93
CA LEU A 68 4.55 -3.22 1.45
C LEU A 68 5.96 -2.63 1.39
N ARG A 69 6.78 -2.90 2.41
CA ARG A 69 8.18 -2.44 2.47
C ARG A 69 8.99 -2.92 1.27
N GLU A 70 8.93 -4.21 0.95
CA GLU A 70 9.68 -4.78 -0.18
C GLU A 70 9.24 -4.16 -1.50
N ARG A 71 7.94 -3.99 -1.68
CA ARG A 71 7.40 -3.36 -2.88
C ARG A 71 7.79 -1.89 -3.01
N THR A 72 7.72 -1.12 -1.92
CA THR A 72 8.16 0.28 -1.90
C THR A 72 9.66 0.39 -2.19
N ALA A 73 10.49 -0.46 -1.59
CA ALA A 73 11.93 -0.49 -1.87
C ALA A 73 12.23 -0.83 -3.33
N TYR A 74 11.50 -1.79 -3.92
CA TYR A 74 11.63 -2.12 -5.33
C TYR A 74 11.26 -0.95 -6.26
N ARG A 75 10.20 -0.20 -5.94
CA ARG A 75 9.82 0.99 -6.73
C ARG A 75 10.79 2.16 -6.58
N LEU A 76 11.44 2.28 -5.42
CA LEU A 76 12.46 3.31 -5.17
C LEU A 76 13.83 2.96 -5.74
N TYR A 77 14.05 1.70 -6.12
CA TYR A 77 15.31 1.29 -6.72
C TYR A 77 15.45 1.94 -8.10
N MET A 78 16.50 2.74 -8.28
CA MET A 78 16.82 3.37 -9.55
C MET A 78 17.19 2.30 -10.57
N LYS A 79 16.31 2.09 -11.55
CA LYS A 79 16.55 1.22 -12.71
C LYS A 79 17.27 2.02 -13.78
N HIS A 80 18.15 1.36 -14.54
CA HIS A 80 18.81 2.00 -15.69
C HIS A 80 17.77 2.53 -16.68
N GLU A 81 18.00 3.71 -17.26
CA GLU A 81 17.01 4.38 -18.12
C GLU A 81 16.61 3.54 -19.34
N ASP A 82 17.50 2.66 -19.78
CA ASP A 82 17.29 1.73 -20.90
C ASP A 82 16.30 0.61 -20.58
N VAL A 83 16.08 0.32 -19.29
CA VAL A 83 15.25 -0.80 -18.83
C VAL A 83 13.84 -0.34 -18.47
N GLU A 84 13.70 0.78 -17.74
CA GLU A 84 12.39 1.23 -17.30
C GLU A 84 12.34 2.73 -17.01
N TYR A 85 11.47 3.43 -17.74
CA TYR A 85 11.16 4.84 -17.47
C TYR A 85 10.36 4.97 -16.16
N SER A 86 11.05 5.19 -15.04
CA SER A 86 10.39 5.34 -13.73
C SER A 86 9.73 6.71 -13.59
N LEU A 87 8.42 6.75 -13.83
CA LEU A 87 7.57 7.93 -13.62
C LEU A 87 7.67 8.46 -12.18
N LEU A 88 7.85 7.56 -11.22
CA LEU A 88 8.00 7.89 -9.81
C LEU A 88 9.19 8.84 -9.59
N HIS A 89 10.38 8.51 -10.13
CA HIS A 89 11.59 9.32 -9.92
C HIS A 89 11.55 10.68 -10.61
N ARG A 90 10.73 10.83 -11.65
CA ARG A 90 10.58 12.09 -12.40
C ARG A 90 9.43 12.97 -11.89
N ALA A 91 8.61 12.47 -10.97
CA ALA A 91 7.45 13.19 -10.45
C ALA A 91 7.80 14.34 -9.47
N GLY A 92 9.08 14.55 -9.15
CA GLY A 92 9.55 15.68 -8.35
C GLY A 92 8.90 15.77 -6.97
N ARG A 93 8.17 16.85 -6.68
CA ARG A 93 7.48 17.04 -5.39
C ARG A 93 6.44 15.96 -5.10
N LEU A 94 5.79 15.42 -6.13
CA LEU A 94 4.81 14.34 -5.97
C LEU A 94 5.50 13.04 -5.51
N MET A 95 6.74 12.80 -5.94
CA MET A 95 7.55 11.68 -5.44
C MET A 95 7.82 11.81 -3.94
N GLN A 96 8.10 13.03 -3.47
CA GLN A 96 8.38 13.28 -2.05
C GLN A 96 7.14 13.01 -1.19
N GLN A 97 5.96 13.43 -1.64
CA GLN A 97 4.69 13.11 -0.98
C GLN A 97 4.46 11.61 -0.93
N TRP A 98 4.58 10.93 -2.08
CA TRP A 98 4.46 9.48 -2.15
C TRP A 98 5.44 8.77 -1.21
N TYR A 99 6.70 9.23 -1.13
CA TYR A 99 7.70 8.65 -0.24
C TYR A 99 7.29 8.72 1.24
N VAL A 100 6.83 9.90 1.69
CA VAL A 100 6.39 10.12 3.07
C VAL A 100 5.18 9.25 3.39
N ASP A 101 4.20 9.19 2.48
CA ASP A 101 2.99 8.38 2.66
C ASP A 101 3.32 6.88 2.75
N GLN A 102 4.18 6.36 1.87
CA GLN A 102 4.58 4.95 1.93
C GLN A 102 5.37 4.65 3.21
N ALA A 103 6.21 5.58 3.68
CA ALA A 103 6.93 5.40 4.93
C ALA A 103 5.97 5.31 6.12
N ALA A 104 4.96 6.18 6.17
CA ALA A 104 3.92 6.16 7.19
C ALA A 104 3.10 4.85 7.15
N ASN A 105 2.68 4.41 5.96
CA ASN A 105 1.99 3.12 5.77
C ASN A 105 2.83 1.93 6.28
N ILE A 106 4.14 1.94 6.01
CA ILE A 106 5.06 0.88 6.49
C ILE A 106 5.17 0.91 8.02
N ILE A 107 5.26 2.08 8.63
CA ILE A 107 5.32 2.23 10.08
C ILE A 107 4.02 1.74 10.71
N ASP A 108 2.86 2.11 10.16
CA ASP A 108 1.57 1.70 10.70
C ASP A 108 1.37 0.18 10.62
N GLN A 109 1.74 -0.45 9.51
CA GLN A 109 1.73 -1.92 9.40
C GLN A 109 2.58 -2.62 10.46
N ARG A 110 3.75 -2.05 10.80
CA ARG A 110 4.60 -2.59 11.87
C ARG A 110 3.97 -2.38 13.24
N LEU A 111 3.42 -1.20 13.50
CA LEU A 111 2.73 -0.90 14.76
C LEU A 111 1.53 -1.82 14.96
N PHE A 112 0.73 -2.04 13.92
CA PHE A 112 -0.38 -2.98 13.94
C PHE A 112 0.09 -4.40 14.30
N PHE A 113 1.17 -4.87 13.69
CA PHE A 113 1.75 -6.19 14.01
C PHE A 113 2.16 -6.30 15.48
N HIS A 114 2.88 -5.29 16.01
CA HIS A 114 3.29 -5.28 17.43
C HIS A 114 2.10 -5.23 18.38
N ARG A 115 1.09 -4.39 18.10
CA ARG A 115 -0.16 -4.32 18.89
C ARG A 115 -0.86 -5.66 18.92
N ARG A 116 -1.04 -6.30 17.76
CA ARG A 116 -1.68 -7.62 17.64
C ARG A 116 -0.96 -8.70 18.45
N LEU A 117 0.37 -8.75 18.39
CA LEU A 117 1.16 -9.71 19.17
C LEU A 117 0.98 -9.50 20.68
N ASN A 118 0.98 -8.25 21.14
CA ASN A 118 0.80 -7.92 22.55
C ASN A 118 -0.60 -8.30 23.05
N THR A 119 -1.64 -8.06 22.25
CA THR A 119 -3.00 -8.50 22.57
C THR A 119 -3.10 -10.02 22.69
N GLN A 120 -2.49 -10.79 21.78
CA GLN A 120 -2.48 -12.25 21.86
C GLN A 120 -1.75 -12.78 23.11
N ARG A 121 -0.72 -12.08 23.59
CA ARG A 121 -0.03 -12.42 24.84
C ARG A 121 -0.89 -12.19 26.08
N LEU A 122 -1.75 -11.17 26.06
CA LEU A 122 -2.69 -10.87 27.15
C LEU A 122 -3.76 -11.94 27.30
N TYR A 123 -4.29 -12.47 26.20
CA TYR A 123 -5.32 -13.54 26.23
C TYR A 123 -4.77 -14.96 26.41
N ARG A 124 -3.45 -15.14 26.51
CA ARG A 124 -2.79 -16.44 26.70
C ARG A 124 -2.29 -16.65 28.14
N ARG A 125 -2.66 -15.77 29.06
CA ARG A 125 -2.49 -15.91 30.52
C ARG A 125 -3.85 -16.19 31.13
#